data_AF-A0A380P419-F1
#
_entry.id   AF-A0A380P419-F1
#
_cell.length_a   1.000
_cell.length_b   1.000
_cell.length_c   1.000
_cell.angle_alpha   90.00
_cell.angle_beta   90.00
_cell.angle_gamma   90.00
#
_symmetry.space_group_name_H-M   'P 1'
#
loop_
_entity.id
_entity.type
_entity.pdbx_description
1 polymer ?
#
loop_
_entity_poly.entity_id
_entity_poly.type
_entity_poly.pdbx_seq_one_letter_code
_entity_poly.pdbx_strand_id
1 'polypeptide(L)'
;MKQNQDRANDVIGQLPNLSDAQKQEFQNRVNGATTIEDVKKIREEAEALDKLLGQKQAAKEVVDALANISDERKQIIKEAIDKAQDEVTINKLVEDAKAEDQANLVARQDNGSAIVDALPNISESRKQNIKEAIKNATKIVDVDKLVSDAQTEDAENLKRAQTNGKQTVGDLDKLDDSRKKGFQDRIDAAATIDEVDAIVKEAIAANVLQRQKDAAKEIVEKLPNLREETRDSALQGIDDALTKEQIDKLVEDAKLEDQTELKKHQEIAKDRVENFPNLDDARKQEIKDAIDASDNIAEIDQIVADAKAEDSGNLEDAINAGKGTVDKLPSLKDDVKQQLKDKLDAAETVQEVKDILDDAKAQDILQGQKMQLSLKSMI
;
A
#
# COMPACT_ATOMS: atom_id res chain seq x y z
N MET A 1 -37.18 -8.87 -98.13
CA MET A 1 -35.99 -9.62 -97.65
C MET A 1 -34.78 -8.71 -97.50
N LYS A 2 -34.16 -8.22 -98.59
CA LYS A 2 -32.96 -7.36 -98.56
C LYS A 2 -33.05 -6.16 -97.62
N GLN A 3 -34.13 -5.40 -97.67
CA GLN A 3 -34.36 -4.27 -96.75
C GLN A 3 -34.38 -4.67 -95.26
N ASN A 4 -34.81 -5.89 -94.92
CA ASN A 4 -34.77 -6.39 -93.54
C ASN A 4 -33.36 -6.79 -93.12
N GLN A 5 -32.58 -7.37 -94.04
CA GLN A 5 -31.18 -7.72 -93.81
C GLN A 5 -30.33 -6.46 -93.58
N ASP A 6 -30.50 -5.43 -94.43
CA ASP A 6 -29.78 -4.16 -94.30
C ASP A 6 -30.07 -3.50 -92.94
N ARG A 7 -31.35 -3.41 -92.54
CA ARG A 7 -31.74 -2.87 -91.22
C ARG A 7 -31.18 -3.68 -90.05
N ALA A 8 -31.16 -5.01 -90.14
CA ALA A 8 -30.60 -5.84 -89.08
C ALA A 8 -29.07 -5.66 -88.97
N ASN A 9 -28.36 -5.58 -90.10
CA ASN A 9 -26.92 -5.33 -90.13
C ASN A 9 -26.55 -3.96 -89.55
N ASP A 10 -27.34 -2.92 -89.84
CA ASP A 10 -27.17 -1.59 -89.26
C ASP A 10 -27.32 -1.60 -87.74
N VAL A 11 -28.36 -2.26 -87.22
CA VAL A 11 -28.56 -2.43 -85.76
C VAL A 11 -27.39 -3.18 -85.14
N ILE A 12 -26.99 -4.32 -85.71
CA ILE A 12 -25.87 -5.12 -85.20
C ILE A 12 -24.56 -4.32 -85.18
N GLY A 13 -24.32 -3.49 -86.21
CA GLY A 13 -23.14 -2.63 -86.28
C GLY A 13 -23.06 -1.62 -85.13
N GLN A 14 -24.22 -1.18 -84.62
CA GLN A 14 -24.35 -0.19 -83.55
C GLN A 14 -24.34 -0.78 -82.13
N LEU A 15 -24.33 -2.12 -81.99
CA LEU A 15 -24.30 -2.77 -80.67
C LEU A 15 -22.96 -2.50 -79.95
N PRO A 16 -22.93 -1.87 -78.77
CA PRO A 16 -21.70 -1.31 -78.18
C PRO A 16 -20.79 -2.32 -77.48
N ASN A 17 -21.33 -3.44 -77.03
CA ASN A 17 -20.62 -4.43 -76.21
C ASN A 17 -20.12 -5.64 -77.03
N LEU A 18 -20.66 -5.86 -78.23
CA LEU A 18 -20.12 -6.85 -79.17
C LEU A 18 -18.76 -6.41 -79.71
N SER A 19 -17.80 -7.34 -79.74
CA SER A 19 -16.57 -7.16 -80.50
C SER A 19 -16.83 -7.11 -82.01
N ASP A 20 -15.91 -6.51 -82.76
CA ASP A 20 -16.01 -6.44 -84.23
C ASP A 20 -16.15 -7.82 -84.88
N ALA A 21 -15.45 -8.83 -84.34
CA ALA A 21 -15.56 -10.20 -84.81
C ALA A 21 -16.97 -10.78 -84.60
N GLN A 22 -17.57 -10.55 -83.43
CA GLN A 22 -18.94 -11.01 -83.13
C GLN A 22 -19.97 -10.29 -84.02
N LYS A 23 -19.82 -8.97 -84.20
CA LYS A 23 -20.68 -8.19 -85.12
C LYS A 23 -20.62 -8.76 -86.52
N GLN A 24 -19.42 -9.03 -87.03
CA GLN A 24 -19.22 -9.61 -88.36
C GLN A 24 -19.84 -11.00 -88.48
N GLU A 25 -19.73 -11.84 -87.46
CA GLU A 25 -20.35 -13.17 -87.43
C GLU A 25 -21.88 -13.09 -87.54
N PHE A 26 -22.52 -12.24 -86.74
CA PHE A 26 -23.97 -12.03 -86.82
C PHE A 26 -24.39 -11.44 -88.17
N GLN A 27 -23.66 -10.45 -88.71
CA GLN A 27 -23.95 -9.87 -90.02
C GLN A 27 -23.82 -10.90 -91.15
N ASN A 28 -22.83 -11.80 -91.09
CA ASN A 28 -22.69 -12.90 -92.05
C ASN A 28 -23.90 -13.85 -91.97
N ARG A 29 -24.37 -14.16 -90.75
CA ARG A 29 -25.58 -14.98 -90.53
C ARG A 29 -26.83 -14.29 -91.09
N VAL A 30 -27.00 -12.98 -90.88
CA VAL A 30 -28.10 -12.17 -91.44
C VAL A 30 -28.10 -12.21 -92.98
N ASN A 31 -26.93 -12.06 -93.59
CA ASN A 31 -26.80 -12.09 -95.06
C ASN A 31 -27.13 -13.47 -95.65
N GLY A 32 -26.84 -14.55 -94.90
CA GLY A 32 -27.16 -15.93 -95.29
C GLY A 32 -28.59 -16.39 -94.99
N ALA A 33 -29.36 -15.64 -94.19
CA ALA A 33 -30.74 -15.98 -93.86
C ALA A 33 -31.66 -15.94 -95.09
N THR A 34 -32.60 -16.89 -95.19
CA THR A 34 -33.53 -17.00 -96.34
C THR A 34 -34.94 -16.53 -96.01
N THR A 35 -35.27 -16.37 -94.73
CA THR A 35 -36.58 -15.89 -94.27
C THR A 35 -36.46 -14.62 -93.41
N ILE A 36 -37.54 -13.83 -93.37
CA ILE A 36 -37.60 -12.63 -92.50
C ILE A 36 -37.53 -13.03 -91.02
N GLU A 37 -38.11 -14.18 -90.66
CA GLU A 37 -38.10 -14.67 -89.28
C GLU A 37 -36.68 -15.05 -88.82
N ASP A 38 -35.87 -15.66 -89.69
CA ASP A 38 -34.47 -15.96 -89.39
C ASP A 38 -33.65 -14.69 -89.18
N VAL A 39 -33.84 -13.68 -90.04
CA VAL A 39 -33.18 -12.36 -89.88
C VAL A 39 -33.54 -11.74 -88.53
N LYS A 40 -34.83 -11.80 -88.16
CA LYS A 40 -35.32 -11.27 -86.88
C LYS A 40 -34.69 -12.00 -85.70
N LYS A 41 -34.68 -13.34 -85.73
CA LYS A 41 -34.09 -14.17 -84.68
C LYS A 41 -32.59 -13.92 -84.51
N ILE A 42 -31.84 -13.82 -85.61
CA ILE A 42 -30.39 -13.53 -85.56
C ILE A 42 -30.13 -12.15 -84.94
N ARG A 43 -30.94 -11.14 -85.29
CA ARG A 43 -30.85 -9.81 -84.67
C ARG A 43 -31.14 -9.88 -83.16
N GLU A 44 -32.21 -10.57 -82.77
CA GLU A 44 -32.59 -10.76 -81.36
C GLU A 44 -31.48 -11.48 -80.57
N GLU A 45 -30.83 -12.49 -81.16
CA GLU A 45 -29.67 -13.16 -80.56
C GLU A 45 -28.46 -12.22 -80.39
N ALA A 46 -28.19 -11.36 -81.38
CA ALA A 46 -27.11 -10.37 -81.30
C ALA A 46 -27.39 -9.32 -80.21
N GLU A 47 -28.61 -8.79 -80.17
CA GLU A 47 -29.08 -7.85 -79.14
C GLU A 47 -29.03 -8.48 -77.73
N ALA A 48 -29.41 -9.76 -77.60
CA ALA A 48 -29.34 -10.49 -76.34
C ALA A 48 -27.90 -10.69 -75.85
N LEU A 49 -26.98 -11.06 -76.76
CA LEU A 49 -25.56 -11.21 -76.42
C LEU A 49 -24.95 -9.87 -76.02
N ASP A 50 -25.23 -8.79 -76.77
CA ASP A 50 -24.75 -7.45 -76.45
C ASP A 50 -25.17 -7.02 -75.05
N LYS A 51 -26.47 -7.18 -74.73
CA LYS A 51 -27.01 -6.89 -73.40
C LYS A 51 -26.29 -7.68 -72.32
N LEU A 52 -26.05 -8.99 -72.53
CA LEU A 52 -25.37 -9.84 -71.57
C LEU A 52 -23.91 -9.40 -71.33
N LEU A 53 -23.18 -9.04 -72.38
CA LEU A 53 -21.79 -8.56 -72.26
C LEU A 53 -21.71 -7.24 -71.49
N GLY A 54 -22.61 -6.29 -71.76
CA GLY A 54 -22.70 -5.05 -70.99
C GLY A 54 -22.99 -5.30 -69.51
N GLN A 55 -23.86 -6.25 -69.22
CA GLN A 55 -24.17 -6.64 -67.84
C GLN A 55 -22.98 -7.28 -67.12
N LYS A 56 -22.21 -8.14 -67.81
CA LYS A 56 -20.97 -8.71 -67.24
C LYS A 56 -19.99 -7.62 -66.85
N GLN A 57 -19.80 -6.62 -67.71
CA GLN A 57 -18.88 -5.52 -67.45
C GLN A 57 -19.31 -4.71 -66.21
N ALA A 58 -20.58 -4.31 -66.14
CA ALA A 58 -21.13 -3.61 -64.97
C ALA A 58 -21.02 -4.45 -63.68
N ALA A 59 -21.25 -5.76 -63.76
CA ALA A 59 -21.11 -6.67 -62.62
C ALA A 59 -19.67 -6.72 -62.09
N LYS A 60 -18.66 -6.73 -62.98
CA LYS A 60 -17.25 -6.71 -62.58
C LYS A 60 -16.87 -5.40 -61.88
N GLU A 61 -17.37 -4.27 -62.36
CA GLU A 61 -17.15 -2.96 -61.73
C GLU A 61 -17.73 -2.91 -60.30
N VAL A 62 -18.89 -3.50 -60.09
CA VAL A 62 -19.47 -3.64 -58.75
C VAL A 62 -18.58 -4.49 -57.85
N VAL A 63 -18.06 -5.62 -58.34
CA VAL A 63 -17.14 -6.50 -57.59
C VAL A 63 -15.83 -5.80 -57.25
N ASP A 64 -15.28 -5.00 -58.17
CA ASP A 64 -14.06 -4.25 -57.93
C ASP A 64 -14.22 -3.21 -56.81
N ALA A 65 -15.40 -2.62 -56.69
CA ALA A 65 -15.74 -1.63 -55.66
C ALA A 65 -15.98 -2.21 -54.26
N LEU A 66 -16.11 -3.54 -54.11
CA LEU A 66 -16.29 -4.19 -52.80
C LEU A 66 -15.02 -4.01 -51.95
N ALA A 67 -15.16 -3.50 -50.72
CA ALA A 67 -14.01 -3.04 -49.92
C ALA A 67 -13.40 -4.13 -49.01
N ASN A 68 -14.15 -5.20 -48.76
CA ASN A 68 -13.90 -6.20 -47.73
C ASN A 68 -13.75 -7.62 -48.34
N ILE A 69 -13.38 -7.68 -49.61
CA ILE A 69 -13.04 -8.91 -50.34
C ILE A 69 -11.61 -8.77 -50.86
N SER A 70 -10.81 -9.83 -50.74
CA SER A 70 -9.45 -9.84 -51.26
C SER A 70 -9.43 -9.78 -52.79
N ASP A 71 -8.33 -9.27 -53.35
CA ASP A 71 -8.19 -9.12 -54.80
C ASP A 71 -8.23 -10.47 -55.52
N GLU A 72 -7.70 -11.54 -54.92
CA GLU A 72 -7.76 -12.90 -55.45
C GLU A 72 -9.19 -13.41 -55.51
N ARG A 73 -9.98 -13.17 -54.46
CA ARG A 73 -11.39 -13.58 -54.42
C ARG A 73 -12.23 -12.78 -55.41
N LYS A 74 -11.98 -11.47 -55.54
CA LYS A 74 -12.59 -10.65 -56.60
C LYS A 74 -12.29 -11.22 -57.98
N GLN A 75 -11.04 -11.62 -58.25
CA GLN A 75 -10.67 -12.21 -59.53
C GLN A 75 -11.45 -13.50 -59.82
N ILE A 76 -11.58 -14.40 -58.85
CA ILE A 76 -12.38 -15.63 -58.99
C ILE A 76 -13.84 -15.32 -59.36
N ILE A 77 -14.45 -14.32 -58.70
CA ILE A 77 -15.83 -13.91 -58.98
C ILE A 77 -15.94 -13.32 -60.40
N LYS A 78 -14.98 -12.48 -60.81
CA LYS A 78 -14.95 -11.90 -62.17
C LYS A 78 -14.84 -12.98 -63.26
N GLU A 79 -14.05 -14.03 -63.03
CA GLU A 79 -13.96 -15.18 -63.94
C GLU A 79 -15.26 -15.99 -63.98
N ALA A 80 -15.99 -16.10 -62.87
CA ALA A 80 -17.31 -16.73 -62.84
C ALA A 80 -18.35 -15.89 -63.62
N ILE A 81 -18.31 -14.56 -63.50
CA ILE A 81 -19.14 -13.63 -64.28
C ILE A 81 -18.87 -13.80 -65.77
N ASP A 82 -17.61 -13.96 -66.19
CA ASP A 82 -17.25 -14.21 -67.59
C ASP A 82 -17.82 -15.51 -68.14
N LYS A 83 -17.99 -16.55 -67.30
CA LYS A 83 -18.55 -17.84 -67.69
C LYS A 83 -20.08 -17.91 -67.64
N ALA A 84 -20.75 -16.98 -66.94
CA ALA A 84 -22.21 -16.98 -66.80
C ALA A 84 -22.93 -16.83 -68.16
N GLN A 85 -24.00 -17.61 -68.38
CA GLN A 85 -24.71 -17.63 -69.67
C GLN A 85 -25.95 -16.75 -69.72
N ASP A 86 -26.39 -16.26 -68.56
CA ASP A 86 -27.63 -15.49 -68.42
C ASP A 86 -27.53 -14.42 -67.34
N GLU A 87 -28.46 -13.47 -67.42
CA GLU A 87 -28.60 -12.32 -66.52
C GLU A 87 -28.86 -12.74 -65.06
N VAL A 88 -29.58 -13.83 -64.85
CA VAL A 88 -29.94 -14.32 -63.50
C VAL A 88 -28.69 -14.79 -62.76
N THR A 89 -27.84 -15.54 -63.45
CA THR A 89 -26.58 -16.06 -62.90
C THR A 89 -25.60 -14.93 -62.58
N ILE A 90 -25.48 -13.93 -63.46
CA ILE A 90 -24.63 -12.75 -63.21
C ILE A 90 -25.12 -11.99 -61.97
N ASN A 91 -26.42 -11.71 -61.89
CA ASN A 91 -27.00 -11.00 -60.76
C ASN A 91 -26.79 -11.78 -59.45
N LYS A 92 -26.94 -13.10 -59.47
CA LYS A 92 -26.71 -13.94 -58.31
C LYS A 92 -25.26 -13.88 -57.83
N LEU A 93 -24.28 -13.93 -58.74
CA LEU A 93 -22.86 -13.80 -58.39
C LEU A 93 -22.55 -12.44 -57.73
N VAL A 94 -23.15 -11.35 -58.21
CA VAL A 94 -22.98 -10.01 -57.62
C VAL A 94 -23.64 -9.91 -56.24
N GLU A 95 -24.85 -10.47 -56.09
CA GLU A 95 -25.53 -10.52 -54.79
C GLU A 95 -24.74 -11.32 -53.76
N ASP A 96 -24.22 -12.48 -54.15
CA ASP A 96 -23.40 -13.34 -53.29
C ASP A 96 -22.09 -12.63 -52.92
N ALA A 97 -21.46 -11.91 -53.86
CA ALA A 97 -20.28 -11.10 -53.58
C ALA A 97 -20.59 -9.97 -52.58
N LYS A 98 -21.70 -9.24 -52.74
CA LYS A 98 -22.11 -8.20 -51.77
C LYS A 98 -22.38 -8.79 -50.39
N ALA A 99 -23.01 -9.95 -50.32
CA ALA A 99 -23.27 -10.65 -49.06
C ALA A 99 -21.96 -11.10 -48.39
N GLU A 100 -21.00 -11.61 -49.17
CA GLU A 100 -19.67 -11.99 -48.70
C GLU A 100 -18.89 -10.78 -48.16
N ASP A 101 -18.89 -9.64 -48.86
CA ASP A 101 -18.25 -8.40 -48.42
C ASP A 101 -18.78 -7.95 -47.06
N GLN A 102 -20.11 -7.92 -46.91
CA GLN A 102 -20.75 -7.53 -45.65
C GLN A 102 -20.46 -8.53 -44.53
N ALA A 103 -20.48 -9.83 -44.83
CA ALA A 103 -20.20 -10.87 -43.85
C ALA A 103 -18.75 -10.79 -43.33
N ASN A 104 -17.78 -10.53 -44.22
CA ASN A 104 -16.38 -10.33 -43.86
C ASN A 104 -16.21 -9.12 -42.93
N LEU A 105 -16.89 -8.01 -43.22
CA LEU A 105 -16.85 -6.82 -42.37
C LEU A 105 -17.43 -7.11 -40.97
N VAL A 106 -18.63 -7.70 -40.89
CA VAL A 106 -19.30 -8.01 -39.61
C VAL A 106 -18.43 -8.95 -38.76
N ALA A 107 -17.92 -10.02 -39.35
CA ALA A 107 -17.03 -10.95 -38.66
C ALA A 107 -15.78 -10.23 -38.10
N ARG A 108 -15.25 -9.24 -38.84
CA ARG A 108 -14.11 -8.47 -38.35
C ARG A 108 -14.49 -7.51 -37.22
N GLN A 109 -15.65 -6.84 -37.31
CA GLN A 109 -16.16 -5.96 -36.27
C GLN A 109 -16.40 -6.71 -34.95
N ASP A 110 -16.98 -7.91 -35.01
CA ASP A 110 -17.22 -8.76 -33.85
C ASP A 110 -15.90 -9.18 -33.19
N ASN A 111 -14.95 -9.67 -33.99
CA ASN A 111 -13.61 -10.03 -33.51
C ASN A 111 -12.86 -8.83 -32.93
N GLY A 112 -12.92 -7.67 -33.57
CA GLY A 112 -12.28 -6.45 -33.09
C GLY A 112 -12.87 -6.00 -31.74
N SER A 113 -14.19 -6.07 -31.60
CA SER A 113 -14.88 -5.77 -30.34
C SER A 113 -14.47 -6.72 -29.22
N ALA A 114 -14.36 -8.02 -29.51
CA ALA A 114 -13.90 -9.02 -28.54
C ALA A 114 -12.46 -8.79 -28.08
N ILE A 115 -11.56 -8.38 -28.99
CA ILE A 115 -10.18 -8.01 -28.62
C ILE A 115 -10.17 -6.81 -27.68
N VAL A 116 -10.95 -5.76 -27.99
CA VAL A 116 -11.04 -4.55 -27.15
C VAL A 116 -11.60 -4.86 -25.76
N ASP A 117 -12.57 -5.75 -25.65
CA ASP A 117 -13.12 -6.17 -24.36
C ASP A 117 -12.08 -6.84 -23.47
N ALA A 118 -11.16 -7.59 -24.06
CA ALA A 118 -10.09 -8.30 -23.37
C ALA A 118 -8.91 -7.41 -22.91
N LEU A 119 -8.88 -6.13 -23.29
CA LEU A 119 -7.79 -5.20 -22.91
C LEU A 119 -7.91 -4.79 -21.43
N PRO A 120 -6.98 -5.16 -20.54
CA PRO A 120 -7.17 -4.98 -19.09
C PRO A 120 -6.89 -3.56 -18.58
N ASN A 121 -6.16 -2.74 -19.34
CA ASN A 121 -5.63 -1.44 -18.91
C ASN A 121 -6.34 -0.26 -19.60
N ILE A 122 -7.55 -0.48 -20.10
CA ILE A 122 -8.42 0.53 -20.69
C ILE A 122 -9.71 0.59 -19.88
N SER A 123 -10.18 1.80 -19.59
CA SER A 123 -11.45 1.98 -18.87
C SER A 123 -12.64 1.47 -19.68
N GLU A 124 -13.65 0.95 -18.99
CA GLU A 124 -14.86 0.41 -19.63
C GLU A 124 -15.58 1.42 -20.52
N SER A 125 -15.61 2.70 -20.12
CA SER A 125 -16.18 3.77 -20.96
C SER A 125 -15.39 3.99 -22.25
N ARG A 126 -14.05 3.90 -22.19
CA ARG A 126 -13.20 4.02 -23.36
C ARG A 126 -13.35 2.82 -24.29
N LYS A 127 -13.41 1.59 -23.75
CA LYS A 127 -13.73 0.38 -24.52
C LYS A 127 -15.05 0.52 -25.27
N GLN A 128 -16.11 0.97 -24.59
CA GLN A 128 -17.42 1.19 -25.22
C GLN A 128 -17.34 2.15 -26.41
N ASN A 129 -16.63 3.26 -26.27
CA ASN A 129 -16.43 4.22 -27.37
C ASN A 129 -15.69 3.60 -28.56
N ILE A 130 -14.66 2.79 -28.30
CA ILE A 130 -13.90 2.11 -29.36
C ILE A 130 -14.78 1.06 -30.05
N LYS A 131 -15.56 0.27 -29.30
CA LYS A 131 -16.49 -0.72 -29.87
C LYS A 131 -17.56 -0.07 -30.75
N GLU A 132 -18.08 1.09 -30.34
CA GLU A 132 -19.02 1.85 -31.17
C GLU A 132 -18.36 2.36 -32.46
N ALA A 133 -17.10 2.81 -32.39
CA ALA A 133 -16.34 3.18 -33.59
C ALA A 133 -16.10 1.98 -34.52
N ILE A 134 -15.79 0.79 -33.96
CA ILE A 134 -15.63 -0.46 -34.72
C ILE A 134 -16.93 -0.81 -35.45
N LYS A 135 -18.07 -0.77 -34.75
CA LYS A 135 -19.39 -1.06 -35.31
C LYS A 135 -19.78 -0.11 -36.45
N ASN A 136 -19.31 1.14 -36.41
CA ASN A 136 -19.57 2.15 -37.42
C ASN A 136 -18.56 2.12 -38.59
N ALA A 137 -17.48 1.36 -38.50
CA ALA A 137 -16.50 1.23 -39.57
C ALA A 137 -17.09 0.48 -40.78
N THR A 138 -16.83 0.97 -41.99
CA THR A 138 -17.33 0.36 -43.24
C THR A 138 -16.27 -0.49 -43.95
N LYS A 139 -15.04 -0.52 -43.43
CA LYS A 139 -13.91 -1.25 -44.01
C LYS A 139 -13.15 -2.02 -42.94
N ILE A 140 -12.69 -3.21 -43.29
CA ILE A 140 -11.85 -4.06 -42.42
C ILE A 140 -10.60 -3.32 -41.93
N VAL A 141 -9.93 -2.57 -42.82
CA VAL A 141 -8.70 -1.83 -42.47
C VAL A 141 -8.92 -0.76 -41.40
N ASP A 142 -10.11 -0.17 -41.32
CA ASP A 142 -10.44 0.83 -40.31
C ASP A 142 -10.69 0.15 -38.95
N VAL A 143 -11.32 -1.03 -38.95
CA VAL A 143 -11.46 -1.87 -37.75
C VAL A 143 -10.08 -2.30 -37.24
N ASP A 144 -9.20 -2.77 -38.12
CA ASP A 144 -7.83 -3.17 -37.78
C ASP A 144 -7.06 -2.04 -37.10
N LYS A 145 -7.17 -0.83 -37.65
CA LYS A 145 -6.53 0.35 -37.08
C LYS A 145 -7.05 0.65 -35.67
N LEU A 146 -8.38 0.65 -35.47
CA LEU A 146 -8.98 0.91 -34.16
C LEU A 146 -8.52 -0.09 -33.10
N VAL A 147 -8.42 -1.38 -33.47
CA VAL A 147 -7.93 -2.43 -32.57
C VAL A 147 -6.45 -2.23 -32.25
N SER A 148 -5.62 -1.93 -33.25
CA SER A 148 -4.18 -1.69 -33.05
C SER A 148 -3.91 -0.45 -32.18
N ASP A 149 -4.66 0.63 -32.40
CA ASP A 149 -4.59 1.84 -31.57
C ASP A 149 -4.99 1.52 -30.13
N ALA A 150 -6.04 0.72 -29.92
CA ALA A 150 -6.47 0.29 -28.58
C ALA A 150 -5.42 -0.57 -27.88
N GLN A 151 -4.81 -1.55 -28.56
CA GLN A 151 -3.72 -2.35 -28.00
C GLN A 151 -2.51 -1.50 -27.59
N THR A 152 -2.22 -0.46 -28.37
CA THR A 152 -1.15 0.50 -28.04
C THR A 152 -1.51 1.32 -26.80
N GLU A 153 -2.73 1.84 -26.74
CA GLU A 153 -3.25 2.61 -25.59
C GLU A 153 -3.21 1.78 -24.29
N ASP A 154 -3.59 0.49 -24.35
CA ASP A 154 -3.52 -0.44 -23.22
C ASP A 154 -2.08 -0.57 -22.65
N ALA A 155 -1.12 -0.84 -23.53
CA ALA A 155 0.28 -1.00 -23.15
C ALA A 155 0.89 0.31 -22.59
N GLU A 156 0.55 1.46 -23.18
CA GLU A 156 1.01 2.76 -22.70
C GLU A 156 0.41 3.12 -21.33
N ASN A 157 -0.86 2.78 -21.11
CA ASN A 157 -1.51 3.00 -19.81
C ASN A 157 -0.83 2.20 -18.70
N LEU A 158 -0.52 0.91 -18.94
CA LEU A 158 0.24 0.08 -17.99
C LEU A 158 1.61 0.67 -17.70
N LYS A 159 2.38 1.03 -18.74
CA LYS A 159 3.73 1.60 -18.58
C LYS A 159 3.71 2.89 -17.76
N ARG A 160 2.71 3.75 -17.97
CA ARG A 160 2.53 4.97 -17.18
C ARG A 160 2.24 4.66 -15.71
N ALA A 161 1.35 3.70 -15.44
CA ALA A 161 1.08 3.24 -14.08
C ALA A 161 2.34 2.70 -13.40
N GLN A 162 3.11 1.86 -14.09
CA GLN A 162 4.38 1.32 -13.58
C GLN A 162 5.39 2.43 -13.24
N THR A 163 5.56 3.42 -14.11
CA THR A 163 6.45 4.58 -13.83
C THR A 163 5.99 5.34 -12.59
N ASN A 164 4.70 5.68 -12.50
CA ASN A 164 4.15 6.44 -11.38
C ASN A 164 4.23 5.64 -10.06
N GLY A 165 3.94 4.33 -10.11
CA GLY A 165 4.06 3.43 -8.97
C GLY A 165 5.49 3.36 -8.46
N LYS A 166 6.48 3.21 -9.35
CA LYS A 166 7.90 3.20 -8.98
C LYS A 166 8.35 4.52 -8.34
N GLN A 167 7.88 5.65 -8.87
CA GLN A 167 8.14 6.96 -8.28
C GLN A 167 7.55 7.04 -6.86
N THR A 168 6.28 6.68 -6.70
CA THR A 168 5.59 6.68 -5.40
C THR A 168 6.34 5.83 -4.37
N VAL A 169 6.78 4.62 -4.75
CA VAL A 169 7.58 3.74 -3.88
C VAL A 169 8.96 4.34 -3.57
N GLY A 170 9.59 4.98 -4.55
CA GLY A 170 10.88 5.66 -4.37
C GLY A 170 10.82 6.77 -3.32
N ASP A 171 9.69 7.49 -3.27
CA ASP A 171 9.45 8.63 -2.38
C ASP A 171 9.08 8.21 -0.93
N LEU A 172 8.88 6.92 -0.65
CA LEU A 172 8.60 6.42 0.70
C LEU A 172 9.84 6.54 1.60
N ASP A 173 9.72 7.19 2.76
CA ASP A 173 10.84 7.62 3.60
C ASP A 173 11.28 6.62 4.67
N LYS A 174 10.44 5.63 5.00
CA LYS A 174 10.70 4.62 6.04
C LYS A 174 10.98 3.23 5.49
N LEU A 175 11.00 3.07 4.17
CA LEU A 175 11.45 1.84 3.53
C LEU A 175 12.93 1.98 3.16
N ASP A 176 13.72 0.97 3.47
CA ASP A 176 15.09 0.87 2.96
C ASP A 176 15.11 0.57 1.45
N ASP A 177 16.29 0.76 0.84
CA ASP A 177 16.47 0.58 -0.60
C ASP A 177 16.18 -0.84 -1.08
N SER A 178 16.43 -1.86 -0.25
CA SER A 178 16.16 -3.26 -0.60
C SER A 178 14.66 -3.52 -0.70
N ARG A 179 13.89 -3.05 0.28
CA ARG A 179 12.43 -3.15 0.28
C ARG A 179 11.81 -2.35 -0.86
N LYS A 180 12.28 -1.12 -1.09
CA LYS A 180 11.86 -0.31 -2.25
C LYS A 180 12.11 -1.05 -3.55
N LYS A 181 13.30 -1.63 -3.73
CA LYS A 181 13.67 -2.41 -4.91
C LYS A 181 12.74 -3.61 -5.11
N GLY A 182 12.43 -4.35 -4.04
CA GLY A 182 11.49 -5.47 -4.11
C GLY A 182 10.10 -5.08 -4.59
N PHE A 183 9.56 -3.94 -4.14
CA PHE A 183 8.30 -3.41 -4.64
C PHE A 183 8.40 -2.93 -6.10
N GLN A 184 9.48 -2.24 -6.46
CA GLN A 184 9.71 -1.76 -7.83
C GLN A 184 9.82 -2.93 -8.83
N ASP A 185 10.46 -4.03 -8.45
CA ASP A 185 10.56 -5.24 -9.28
C ASP A 185 9.20 -5.91 -9.49
N ARG A 186 8.37 -5.93 -8.44
CA ARG A 186 6.98 -6.42 -8.57
C ARG A 186 6.15 -5.52 -9.47
N ILE A 187 6.34 -4.20 -9.41
CA ILE A 187 5.65 -3.23 -10.28
C ILE A 187 6.08 -3.44 -11.74
N ASP A 188 7.37 -3.66 -12.01
CA ASP A 188 7.87 -3.95 -13.36
C ASP A 188 7.30 -5.27 -13.92
N ALA A 189 7.04 -6.24 -13.05
CA ALA A 189 6.45 -7.53 -13.42
C ALA A 189 4.91 -7.52 -13.54
N ALA A 190 4.24 -6.47 -13.06
CA ALA A 190 2.78 -6.38 -13.10
C ALA A 190 2.26 -6.30 -14.54
N ALA A 191 1.21 -7.06 -14.83
CA ALA A 191 0.55 -7.11 -16.14
C ALA A 191 -0.65 -6.14 -16.23
N THR A 192 -1.12 -5.64 -15.09
CA THR A 192 -2.29 -4.76 -15.03
C THR A 192 -2.07 -3.55 -14.13
N ILE A 193 -2.82 -2.48 -14.40
CA ILE A 193 -2.84 -1.28 -13.53
C ILE A 193 -3.29 -1.64 -12.11
N ASP A 194 -4.29 -2.52 -11.96
CA ASP A 194 -4.78 -2.94 -10.64
C ASP A 194 -3.72 -3.67 -9.81
N GLU A 195 -2.88 -4.49 -10.44
CA GLU A 195 -1.74 -5.13 -9.78
C GLU A 195 -0.70 -4.10 -9.34
N VAL A 196 -0.37 -3.11 -10.19
CA VAL A 196 0.52 -2.00 -9.81
C VAL A 196 -0.03 -1.26 -8.60
N ASP A 197 -1.32 -0.89 -8.63
CA ASP A 197 -1.99 -0.18 -7.54
C ASP A 197 -2.00 -0.98 -6.24
N ALA A 198 -2.20 -2.30 -6.30
CA ALA A 198 -2.15 -3.18 -5.15
C ALA A 198 -0.73 -3.22 -4.52
N ILE A 199 0.30 -3.32 -5.35
CA ILE A 199 1.70 -3.33 -4.88
C ILE A 199 2.07 -1.98 -4.24
N VAL A 200 1.66 -0.86 -4.84
CA VAL A 200 1.88 0.47 -4.29
C VAL A 200 1.16 0.64 -2.94
N LYS A 201 -0.08 0.18 -2.80
CA LYS A 201 -0.83 0.19 -1.53
C LYS A 201 -0.11 -0.61 -0.45
N GLU A 202 0.42 -1.78 -0.78
CA GLU A 202 1.20 -2.61 0.15
C GLU A 202 2.47 -1.88 0.61
N ALA A 203 3.20 -1.24 -0.31
CA ALA A 203 4.38 -0.46 0.03
C ALA A 203 4.06 0.72 0.97
N ILE A 204 2.97 1.45 0.69
CA ILE A 204 2.49 2.55 1.54
C ILE A 204 2.13 2.03 2.94
N ALA A 205 1.40 0.92 3.04
CA ALA A 205 1.02 0.32 4.31
C ALA A 205 2.26 -0.08 5.13
N ALA A 206 3.25 -0.69 4.49
CA ALA A 206 4.52 -1.04 5.12
C ALA A 206 5.28 0.21 5.63
N ASN A 207 5.29 1.30 4.87
CA ASN A 207 5.90 2.57 5.27
C ASN A 207 5.20 3.18 6.48
N VAL A 208 3.86 3.17 6.50
CA VAL A 208 3.05 3.67 7.62
C VAL A 208 3.30 2.85 8.88
N LEU A 209 3.32 1.52 8.77
CA LEU A 209 3.60 0.64 9.90
C LEU A 209 4.99 0.93 10.48
N GLN A 210 6.00 1.14 9.65
CA GLN A 210 7.35 1.49 10.14
C GLN A 210 7.37 2.82 10.88
N ARG A 211 6.65 3.86 10.41
CA ARG A 211 6.51 5.12 11.17
C ARG A 211 5.88 4.90 12.54
N GLN A 212 4.89 4.01 12.64
CA GLN A 212 4.24 3.68 13.91
C GLN A 212 5.20 2.95 14.85
N LYS A 213 6.04 2.05 14.33
CA LYS A 213 7.11 1.41 15.11
C LYS A 213 8.08 2.43 15.68
N ASP A 214 8.58 3.33 14.84
CA ASP A 214 9.52 4.39 15.25
C ASP A 214 8.92 5.25 16.39
N ALA A 215 7.66 5.68 16.25
CA ALA A 215 6.99 6.48 17.27
C ALA A 215 6.73 5.69 18.57
N ALA A 216 6.38 4.41 18.46
CA ALA A 216 6.17 3.54 19.61
C ALA A 216 7.47 3.31 20.40
N LYS A 217 8.59 3.10 19.70
CA LYS A 217 9.91 2.99 20.32
C LYS A 217 10.28 4.25 21.09
N GLU A 218 10.06 5.43 20.51
CA GLU A 218 10.31 6.70 21.19
C GLU A 218 9.50 6.85 22.49
N ILE A 219 8.25 6.35 22.51
CA ILE A 219 7.43 6.33 23.73
C ILE A 219 8.06 5.40 24.77
N VAL A 220 8.43 4.17 24.39
CA VAL A 220 8.99 3.18 25.31
C VAL A 220 10.35 3.62 25.87
N GLU A 221 11.20 4.26 25.05
CA GLU A 221 12.50 4.79 25.49
C GLU A 221 12.38 5.89 26.53
N LYS A 222 11.27 6.64 26.54
CA LYS A 222 11.01 7.73 27.49
C LYS A 222 10.37 7.28 28.80
N LEU A 223 10.09 5.98 28.97
CA LEU A 223 9.53 5.44 30.21
C LEU A 223 10.64 5.37 31.29
N PRO A 224 10.50 6.14 32.40
CA PRO A 224 11.61 6.39 33.32
C PRO A 224 11.89 5.26 34.31
N ASN A 225 10.92 4.38 34.56
CA ASN A 225 10.94 3.38 35.62
C ASN A 225 11.09 1.94 35.09
N LEU A 226 11.05 1.76 33.77
CA LEU A 226 11.29 0.45 33.16
C LEU A 226 12.71 -0.06 33.40
N ARG A 227 12.80 -1.34 33.79
CA ARG A 227 14.06 -2.10 33.77
C ARG A 227 14.57 -2.24 32.34
N GLU A 228 15.90 -2.25 32.21
CA GLU A 228 16.59 -2.35 30.91
C GLU A 228 16.15 -3.59 30.11
N GLU A 229 16.15 -4.78 30.73
CA GLU A 229 15.73 -6.03 30.07
C GLU A 229 14.29 -5.98 29.53
N THR A 230 13.38 -5.34 30.26
CA THR A 230 11.98 -5.21 29.86
C THR A 230 11.81 -4.18 28.75
N ARG A 231 12.57 -3.08 28.81
CA ARG A 231 12.63 -2.08 27.74
C ARG A 231 13.12 -2.73 26.44
N ASP A 232 14.23 -3.45 26.48
CA ASP A 232 14.82 -4.11 25.32
C ASP A 232 13.84 -5.12 24.71
N SER A 233 13.17 -5.91 25.55
CA SER A 233 12.15 -6.86 25.11
C SER A 233 10.96 -6.17 24.43
N ALA A 234 10.50 -5.04 24.97
CA ALA A 234 9.40 -4.26 24.37
C ALA A 234 9.82 -3.64 23.02
N LEU A 235 11.05 -3.11 22.93
CA LEU A 235 11.59 -2.53 21.69
C LEU A 235 11.73 -3.60 20.59
N GLN A 236 12.25 -4.78 20.93
CA GLN A 236 12.33 -5.92 20.01
C GLN A 236 10.94 -6.37 19.58
N GLY A 237 9.98 -6.45 20.51
CA GLY A 237 8.60 -6.78 20.17
C GLY A 237 7.98 -5.78 19.18
N ILE A 238 8.25 -4.48 19.32
CA ILE A 238 7.79 -3.45 18.39
C ILE A 238 8.41 -3.64 17.00
N ASP A 239 9.69 -4.03 16.93
CA ASP A 239 10.34 -4.37 15.67
C ASP A 239 9.71 -5.57 14.98
N ASP A 240 9.28 -6.57 15.74
CA ASP A 240 8.68 -7.80 15.19
C ASP A 240 7.18 -7.66 14.90
N ALA A 241 6.53 -6.59 15.39
CA ALA A 241 5.11 -6.38 15.21
C ALA A 241 4.72 -6.26 13.72
N LEU A 242 3.62 -6.90 13.33
CA LEU A 242 3.12 -6.92 11.95
C LEU A 242 1.93 -5.97 11.73
N THR A 243 1.35 -5.46 12.82
CA THR A 243 0.12 -4.68 12.82
C THR A 243 0.20 -3.54 13.81
N LYS A 244 -0.62 -2.50 13.60
CA LYS A 244 -0.71 -1.37 14.53
C LYS A 244 -1.20 -1.83 15.90
N GLU A 245 -2.15 -2.76 15.93
CA GLU A 245 -2.76 -3.27 17.15
C GLU A 245 -1.73 -3.99 18.04
N GLN A 246 -0.80 -4.73 17.44
CA GLN A 246 0.33 -5.34 18.17
C GLN A 246 1.27 -4.28 18.73
N ILE A 247 1.59 -3.24 17.95
CA ILE A 247 2.43 -2.12 18.39
C ILE A 247 1.77 -1.41 19.58
N ASP A 248 0.49 -1.05 19.45
CA ASP A 248 -0.26 -0.36 20.51
C ASP A 248 -0.28 -1.18 21.80
N LYS A 249 -0.53 -2.49 21.71
CA LYS A 249 -0.52 -3.38 22.87
C LYS A 249 0.84 -3.43 23.57
N LEU A 250 1.94 -3.49 22.81
CA LEU A 250 3.29 -3.51 23.40
C LEU A 250 3.62 -2.22 24.14
N VAL A 251 3.16 -1.07 23.60
CA VAL A 251 3.30 0.22 24.27
C VAL A 251 2.46 0.28 25.54
N GLU A 252 1.23 -0.23 25.52
CA GLU A 252 0.36 -0.31 26.70
C GLU A 252 0.95 -1.21 27.79
N ASP A 253 1.43 -2.40 27.42
CA ASP A 253 2.08 -3.35 28.33
C ASP A 253 3.33 -2.70 28.97
N ALA A 254 4.16 -2.00 28.19
CA ALA A 254 5.33 -1.29 28.69
C ALA A 254 4.97 -0.15 29.66
N LYS A 255 3.93 0.63 29.37
CA LYS A 255 3.44 1.70 30.27
C LYS A 255 2.91 1.14 31.60
N LEU A 256 2.22 0.00 31.55
CA LEU A 256 1.70 -0.66 32.75
C LEU A 256 2.84 -1.17 33.64
N GLU A 257 3.87 -1.75 33.04
CA GLU A 257 5.03 -2.24 33.77
C GLU A 257 5.83 -1.09 34.39
N ASP A 258 6.03 0.02 33.68
CA ASP A 258 6.68 1.23 34.20
C ASP A 258 6.02 1.71 35.52
N GLN A 259 4.69 1.77 35.53
CA GLN A 259 3.92 2.14 36.72
C GLN A 259 3.99 1.09 37.83
N THR A 260 4.08 -0.18 37.47
CA THR A 260 4.17 -1.29 38.43
C THR A 260 5.51 -1.26 39.15
N GLU A 261 6.59 -1.01 38.41
CA GLU A 261 7.94 -0.85 38.95
C GLU A 261 8.05 0.35 39.88
N LEU A 262 7.47 1.51 39.50
CA LEU A 262 7.40 2.68 40.37
C LEU A 262 6.70 2.36 41.70
N LYS A 263 5.50 1.77 41.66
CA LYS A 263 4.72 1.43 42.86
C LYS A 263 5.46 0.46 43.78
N LYS A 264 6.08 -0.58 43.21
CA LYS A 264 6.88 -1.54 43.98
C LYS A 264 8.04 -0.84 44.68
N HIS A 265 8.71 0.08 43.99
CA HIS A 265 9.82 0.83 44.56
C HIS A 265 9.37 1.80 45.66
N GLN A 266 8.23 2.47 45.50
CA GLN A 266 7.61 3.32 46.53
C GLN A 266 7.38 2.54 47.83
N GLU A 267 6.79 1.34 47.75
CA GLU A 267 6.53 0.53 48.95
C GLU A 267 7.82 0.10 49.66
N ILE A 268 8.84 -0.35 48.91
CA ILE A 268 10.16 -0.69 49.47
C ILE A 268 10.82 0.51 50.14
N ALA A 269 10.72 1.70 49.52
CA ALA A 269 11.28 2.93 50.05
C ALA A 269 10.60 3.36 51.35
N LYS A 270 9.26 3.28 51.43
CA LYS A 270 8.50 3.57 52.65
C LYS A 270 8.85 2.60 53.78
N ASP A 271 8.97 1.31 53.49
CA ASP A 271 9.40 0.31 54.46
C ASP A 271 10.79 0.61 55.01
N ARG A 272 11.71 1.09 54.16
CA ARG A 272 13.05 1.48 54.59
C ARG A 272 13.03 2.70 55.51
N VAL A 273 12.24 3.72 55.17
CA VAL A 273 12.09 4.94 55.99
C VAL A 273 11.46 4.63 57.35
N GLU A 274 10.51 3.71 57.41
CA GLU A 274 9.90 3.27 58.68
C GLU A 274 10.94 2.72 59.66
N ASN A 275 11.96 2.06 59.14
CA ASN A 275 13.03 1.42 59.90
C ASN A 275 14.20 2.35 60.27
N PHE A 276 14.12 3.66 59.99
CA PHE A 276 15.11 4.64 60.48
C PHE A 276 14.85 4.98 61.97
N PRO A 277 15.74 4.60 62.90
CA PRO A 277 15.44 4.61 64.34
C PRO A 277 15.55 6.00 65.00
N ASN A 278 16.19 6.97 64.33
CA ASN A 278 16.49 8.30 64.85
C ASN A 278 15.67 9.41 64.18
N LEU A 279 14.68 9.04 63.38
CA LEU A 279 13.63 9.93 62.89
C LEU A 279 12.35 9.76 63.72
N ASP A 280 11.65 10.86 63.98
CA ASP A 280 10.32 10.81 64.60
C ASP A 280 9.22 10.45 63.60
N ASP A 281 8.06 10.03 64.12
CA ASP A 281 6.94 9.54 63.31
C ASP A 281 6.39 10.61 62.35
N ALA A 282 6.40 11.89 62.75
CA ALA A 282 5.90 12.97 61.92
C ALA A 282 6.82 13.18 60.71
N ARG A 283 8.13 13.19 60.93
CA ARG A 283 9.12 13.33 59.87
C ARG A 283 9.13 12.12 58.94
N LYS A 284 9.01 10.90 59.48
CA LYS A 284 8.83 9.69 58.68
C LYS A 284 7.62 9.80 57.76
N GLN A 285 6.49 10.30 58.27
CA GLN A 285 5.28 10.48 57.47
C GLN A 285 5.50 11.49 56.33
N GLU A 286 6.13 12.64 56.61
CA GLU A 286 6.46 13.63 55.57
C GLU A 286 7.32 13.03 54.44
N ILE A 287 8.31 12.21 54.80
CA ILE A 287 9.18 11.54 53.82
C ILE A 287 8.39 10.51 53.01
N LYS A 288 7.50 9.73 53.64
CA LYS A 288 6.63 8.77 52.92
C LYS A 288 5.68 9.47 51.95
N ASP A 289 5.11 10.60 52.36
CA ASP A 289 4.26 11.42 51.49
C ASP A 289 5.05 11.97 50.29
N ALA A 290 6.32 12.34 50.49
CA ALA A 290 7.21 12.74 49.40
C ALA A 290 7.50 11.58 48.43
N ILE A 291 7.72 10.36 48.94
CA ILE A 291 7.90 9.14 48.13
C ILE A 291 6.66 8.84 47.29
N ASP A 292 5.46 8.99 47.87
CA ASP A 292 4.19 8.79 47.17
C ASP A 292 3.97 9.81 46.04
N ALA A 293 4.50 11.02 46.19
CA ALA A 293 4.38 12.08 45.21
C ALA A 293 5.42 12.02 44.07
N SER A 294 6.44 11.17 44.17
CA SER A 294 7.48 11.03 43.15
C SER A 294 7.02 10.22 41.93
N ASP A 295 7.34 10.73 40.74
CA ASP A 295 7.00 10.09 39.46
C ASP A 295 8.09 9.16 38.93
N ASN A 296 9.28 9.16 39.55
CA ASN A 296 10.38 8.29 39.15
C ASN A 296 11.20 7.72 40.30
N ILE A 297 11.78 6.55 40.04
CA ILE A 297 12.59 5.77 40.99
C ILE A 297 13.82 6.55 41.47
N ALA A 298 14.47 7.34 40.61
CA ALA A 298 15.67 8.09 40.98
C ALA A 298 15.38 9.18 42.02
N GLU A 299 14.25 9.87 41.91
CA GLU A 299 13.79 10.82 42.93
C GLU A 299 13.50 10.12 44.27
N ILE A 300 12.84 8.97 44.24
CA ILE A 300 12.57 8.16 45.44
C ILE A 300 13.89 7.74 46.10
N ASP A 301 14.85 7.26 45.33
CA ASP A 301 16.17 6.88 45.83
C ASP A 301 16.90 8.04 46.51
N GLN A 302 16.78 9.25 45.93
CA GLN A 302 17.35 10.46 46.52
C GLN A 302 16.66 10.82 47.84
N ILE A 303 15.32 10.77 47.90
CA ILE A 303 14.56 11.04 49.12
C ILE A 303 14.98 10.08 50.25
N VAL A 304 15.12 8.80 49.95
CA VAL A 304 15.56 7.77 50.90
C VAL A 304 17.01 8.00 51.34
N ALA A 305 17.89 8.43 50.43
CA ALA A 305 19.28 8.74 50.74
C ALA A 305 19.39 9.95 51.68
N ASP A 306 18.63 11.01 51.43
CA ASP A 306 18.58 12.21 52.25
C ASP A 306 18.01 11.89 53.65
N ALA A 307 16.93 11.10 53.71
CA ALA A 307 16.36 10.63 54.97
C ALA A 307 17.34 9.78 55.79
N LYS A 308 18.15 8.95 55.13
CA LYS A 308 19.20 8.16 55.80
C LYS A 308 20.30 9.07 56.39
N ALA A 309 20.68 10.13 55.66
CA ALA A 309 21.66 11.09 56.13
C ALA A 309 21.13 11.88 57.34
N GLU A 310 19.86 12.29 57.29
CA GLU A 310 19.15 12.95 58.39
C GLU A 310 19.07 12.07 59.65
N ASP A 311 18.71 10.79 59.50
CA ASP A 311 18.68 9.81 60.60
C ASP A 311 20.03 9.69 61.31
N SER A 312 21.11 9.59 60.52
CA SER A 312 22.47 9.50 61.06
C SER A 312 22.91 10.80 61.75
N GLY A 313 22.53 11.96 61.18
CA GLY A 313 22.81 13.27 61.76
C GLY A 313 22.12 13.48 63.11
N ASN A 314 20.85 13.08 63.24
CA ASN A 314 20.11 13.17 64.50
C ASN A 314 20.77 12.39 65.64
N LEU A 315 21.33 11.21 65.35
CA LEU A 315 22.09 10.44 66.33
C LEU A 315 23.38 11.16 66.73
N GLU A 316 24.15 11.66 65.77
CA GLU A 316 25.39 12.39 66.02
C GLU A 316 25.16 13.63 66.89
N ASP A 317 24.12 14.41 66.58
CA ASP A 317 23.72 15.58 67.36
C ASP A 317 23.32 15.20 68.79
N ALA A 318 22.56 14.12 68.96
CA ALA A 318 22.17 13.63 70.28
C ALA A 318 23.38 13.17 71.10
N ILE A 319 24.32 12.43 70.51
CA ILE A 319 25.57 11.99 71.15
C ILE A 319 26.39 13.21 71.59
N ASN A 320 26.59 14.19 70.71
CA ASN A 320 27.35 15.40 71.00
C ASN A 320 26.71 16.24 72.12
N ALA A 321 25.39 16.43 72.07
CA ALA A 321 24.64 17.10 73.12
C ALA A 321 24.71 16.33 74.45
N GLY A 322 24.63 15.01 74.40
CA GLY A 322 24.76 14.13 75.55
C GLY A 322 26.13 14.23 76.22
N LYS A 323 27.22 14.21 75.44
CA LYS A 323 28.58 14.42 75.94
C LYS A 323 28.72 15.77 76.64
N GLY A 324 28.19 16.83 76.03
CA GLY A 324 28.15 18.17 76.63
C GLY A 324 27.33 18.24 77.92
N THR A 325 26.32 17.38 78.09
CA THR A 325 25.54 17.23 79.32
C THR A 325 26.35 16.52 80.40
N VAL A 326 27.00 15.39 80.08
CA VAL A 326 27.86 14.63 80.99
C VAL A 326 28.98 15.50 81.57
N ASP A 327 29.59 16.36 80.75
CA ASP A 327 30.64 17.28 81.19
C ASP A 327 30.19 18.22 82.31
N LYS A 328 28.93 18.65 82.28
CA LYS A 328 28.34 19.60 83.23
C LYS A 328 27.87 18.96 84.55
N LEU A 329 27.91 17.64 84.68
CA LEU A 329 27.53 16.94 85.92
C LEU A 329 28.59 17.17 87.01
N PRO A 330 28.25 17.84 88.14
CA PRO A 330 29.25 18.35 89.09
C PRO A 330 29.79 17.32 90.08
N SER A 331 29.08 16.21 90.29
CA SER A 331 29.35 15.24 91.35
C SER A 331 30.04 13.97 90.85
N LEU A 332 30.14 13.79 89.54
CA LEU A 332 30.83 12.67 88.90
C LEU A 332 32.33 12.94 88.73
N LYS A 333 33.15 11.90 88.94
CA LYS A 333 34.60 11.93 88.67
C LYS A 333 34.89 11.80 87.17
N ASP A 334 36.06 12.27 86.74
CA ASP A 334 36.47 12.31 85.33
C ASP A 334 36.52 10.92 84.67
N ASP A 335 36.91 9.88 85.40
CA ASP A 335 36.93 8.50 84.91
C ASP A 335 35.51 7.98 84.60
N VAL A 336 34.55 8.28 85.47
CA VAL A 336 33.13 7.94 85.27
C VAL A 336 32.55 8.74 84.10
N LYS A 337 32.90 10.03 83.98
CA LYS A 337 32.47 10.86 82.85
C LYS A 337 33.00 10.31 81.53
N GLN A 338 34.26 9.88 81.48
CA GLN A 338 34.83 9.30 80.26
C GLN A 338 34.12 8.00 79.88
N GLN A 339 33.85 7.09 80.83
CA GLN A 339 33.10 5.86 80.57
C GLN A 339 31.70 6.13 80.01
N LEU A 340 31.02 7.18 80.49
CA LEU A 340 29.71 7.58 79.96
C LEU A 340 29.82 8.14 78.54
N LYS A 341 30.86 8.91 78.23
CA LYS A 341 31.11 9.39 76.86
C LYS A 341 31.41 8.25 75.90
N ASP A 342 32.17 7.25 76.32
CA ASP A 342 32.45 6.06 75.51
C ASP A 342 31.16 5.25 75.25
N LYS A 343 30.25 5.19 76.24
CA LYS A 343 28.92 4.60 76.03
C LYS A 343 28.06 5.41 75.07
N LEU A 344 28.11 6.73 75.14
CA LEU A 344 27.41 7.61 74.20
C LEU A 344 27.95 7.43 72.78
N ASP A 345 29.28 7.32 72.61
CA ASP A 345 29.91 7.01 71.31
C ASP A 345 29.49 5.66 70.73
N ALA A 346 29.11 4.72 71.59
CA ALA A 346 28.64 3.39 71.20
C ALA A 346 27.11 3.31 71.03
N ALA A 347 26.37 4.39 71.24
CA ALA A 347 24.92 4.39 71.10
C ALA A 347 24.54 4.32 69.60
N GLU A 348 23.57 3.47 69.29
CA GLU A 348 23.03 3.30 67.93
C GLU A 348 21.72 4.06 67.74
N THR A 349 21.08 4.48 68.84
CA THR A 349 19.83 5.24 68.78
C THR A 349 19.80 6.47 69.70
N VAL A 350 19.00 7.47 69.31
CA VAL A 350 18.71 8.65 70.14
C VAL A 350 18.07 8.24 71.47
N GLN A 351 17.29 7.15 71.49
CA GLN A 351 16.70 6.63 72.73
C GLN A 351 17.77 6.05 73.66
N GLU A 352 18.74 5.29 73.15
CA GLU A 352 19.87 4.80 73.95
C GLU A 352 20.71 5.94 74.52
N VAL A 353 20.96 6.99 73.73
CA VAL A 353 21.61 8.22 74.21
C VAL A 353 20.84 8.80 75.38
N LYS A 354 19.52 8.91 75.26
CA LYS A 354 18.65 9.43 76.32
C LYS A 354 18.71 8.56 77.59
N ASP A 355 18.68 7.24 77.44
CA ASP A 355 18.75 6.30 78.56
C ASP A 355 20.10 6.41 79.29
N ILE A 356 21.22 6.50 78.55
CA ILE A 356 22.55 6.74 79.12
C ILE A 356 22.60 8.05 79.91
N LEU A 357 21.97 9.11 79.39
CA LEU A 357 21.92 10.41 80.08
C LEU A 357 21.07 10.38 81.35
N ASP A 358 19.95 9.67 81.33
CA ASP A 358 19.09 9.55 82.51
C ASP A 358 19.80 8.73 83.62
N ASP A 359 20.51 7.67 83.25
CA ASP A 359 21.41 6.94 84.15
C ASP A 359 22.54 7.84 84.69
N ALA A 360 23.17 8.63 83.84
CA ALA A 360 24.23 9.56 84.23
C ALA A 360 23.73 10.59 85.26
N LYS A 361 22.55 11.18 85.03
CA LYS A 361 21.91 12.12 85.98
C LYS A 361 21.60 11.45 87.31
N ALA A 362 21.08 10.22 87.29
CA ALA A 362 20.79 9.47 88.52
C ALA A 362 22.07 9.18 89.32
N GLN A 363 23.16 8.80 88.65
CA GLN A 363 24.46 8.58 89.29
C GLN A 363 25.05 9.86 89.90
N ASP A 364 24.94 11.00 89.22
CA ASP A 364 25.42 12.29 89.73
C ASP A 364 24.73 12.66 91.04
N ILE A 365 23.40 12.52 91.10
CA ILE A 365 22.61 12.77 92.31
C ILE A 365 23.07 11.87 93.47
N LEU A 366 23.23 10.56 93.22
CA LEU A 366 23.67 9.62 94.24
C LEU A 366 25.08 9.91 94.76
N GLN A 367 26.02 10.28 93.89
CA GLN A 367 27.38 10.65 94.29
C GLN A 367 27.41 11.96 95.07
N GLY A 368 26.62 12.97 94.64
CA GLY A 368 26.46 14.22 95.37
C GLY A 368 25.95 14.00 96.79
N GLN A 369 24.94 13.13 96.96
CA GLN A 369 24.42 12.75 98.28
C GLN A 369 25.47 12.03 99.14
N LYS A 370 26.25 11.10 98.56
CA LYS A 370 27.34 10.40 99.28
C LYS A 370 28.43 11.37 99.73
N MET A 371 28.82 12.34 98.91
CA MET A 371 29.79 13.37 99.29
C MET A 371 29.28 14.26 100.43
N GLN A 372 27.99 14.62 100.44
CA GLN A 372 27.42 15.38 101.55
C GLN A 372 27.33 14.56 102.85
N LEU A 373 27.01 13.27 102.76
CA LEU A 373 26.99 12.36 103.91
C LEU A 373 28.40 12.12 104.46
N SER A 374 29.42 11.97 103.62
CA SER A 374 30.80 11.81 104.08
C SER A 374 31.34 13.08 104.76
N LEU A 375 31.03 14.26 104.22
CA LEU A 375 31.34 15.55 104.86
C LEU A 375 30.70 15.68 106.25
N LYS A 376 29.43 15.26 106.40
CA LYS A 376 28.72 15.29 107.68
C LYS A 376 29.22 14.25 108.70
N SER A 377 29.89 13.19 108.26
CA SER A 377 30.49 12.17 109.13
C SER A 377 31.94 12.47 109.54
N MET A 378 32.56 13.51 108.96
CA MET A 378 33.92 13.98 109.27
C MET A 378 33.95 15.21 110.18
N ILE A 379 32.78 15.79 110.48
CA ILE A 379 32.55 16.80 111.52
C ILE A 379 31.97 16.08 112.74
#